data_AF-A0A6P0Y3N7-F1
#
_entry.id   AF-A0A6P0Y3N7-F1
#
_cell.length_a   1.000
_cell.length_b   1.000
_cell.length_c   1.000
_cell.angle_alpha   90.00
_cell.angle_beta   90.00
_cell.angle_gamma   90.00
#
_symmetry.space_group_name_H-M   'P 1'
#
loop_
_entity.id
_entity.type
_entity.pdbx_description
1 polymer ?
#
loop_
_entity_poly.entity_id
_entity_poly.type
_entity_poly.pdbx_seq_one_letter_code
_entity_poly.pdbx_strand_id
1 'polypeptide(L)'
;MEQGRDDLGRFSSKSETFRKVRSIRLTDSTWELLGKLAEERGVTRADLLEEWAVGGFFFEVSDEKKVAPDLNKLRDKAFERFLFLAKVGSSNRYAKIAKKVIFQFSEDCR
;
A
#
# COMPACT_ATOMS: atom_id res chain seq x y z
N MET A 1 -18.90 -33.89 16.50
CA MET A 1 -17.55 -34.48 16.68
C MET A 1 -16.96 -33.90 17.95
N GLU A 2 -16.99 -34.66 19.04
CA GLU A 2 -16.38 -34.25 20.30
C GLU A 2 -14.86 -34.18 20.12
N GLN A 3 -14.25 -33.03 20.42
CA GLN A 3 -12.80 -32.95 20.58
C GLN A 3 -12.44 -33.60 21.92
N GLY A 4 -12.46 -34.94 21.91
CA GLY A 4 -12.17 -35.78 23.06
C GLY A 4 -10.72 -35.64 23.48
N ARG A 5 -10.52 -35.44 24.79
CA ARG A 5 -9.20 -35.54 25.39
C ARG A 5 -8.64 -36.95 25.16
N ASP A 6 -7.32 -37.08 25.12
CA ASP A 6 -6.67 -38.39 25.08
C ASP A 6 -6.90 -39.14 26.41
N ASP A 7 -6.51 -40.41 26.47
CA ASP A 7 -6.64 -41.26 27.67
C ASP A 7 -5.86 -40.71 28.90
N LEU A 8 -5.02 -39.69 28.69
CA LEU A 8 -4.26 -38.97 29.72
C LEU A 8 -4.86 -37.60 30.03
N GLY A 9 -6.04 -37.26 29.49
CA GLY A 9 -6.74 -36.00 29.71
C GLY A 9 -6.16 -34.80 28.94
N ARG A 10 -5.25 -35.00 27.98
CA ARG A 10 -4.63 -33.96 27.15
C ARG A 10 -5.48 -33.71 25.91
N PHE A 11 -5.28 -32.56 25.27
CA PHE A 11 -5.96 -32.29 24.01
C PHE A 11 -5.39 -33.17 22.90
N SER A 12 -6.22 -34.04 22.33
CA SER A 12 -5.87 -34.84 21.17
C SER A 12 -5.52 -33.95 19.98
N SER A 13 -4.43 -34.26 19.29
CA SER A 13 -4.02 -33.56 18.08
C SER A 13 -5.12 -33.66 17.00
N LYS A 14 -5.55 -32.52 16.46
CA LYS A 14 -6.64 -32.45 15.47
C LYS A 14 -6.31 -33.13 14.13
N SER A 15 -5.04 -33.42 13.85
CA SER A 15 -4.57 -34.13 12.66
C SER A 15 -3.15 -34.67 12.87
N GLU A 16 -2.84 -35.86 12.33
CA GLU A 16 -1.48 -36.42 12.28
C GLU A 16 -0.61 -35.78 11.18
N THR A 17 -1.20 -34.98 10.30
CA THR A 17 -0.50 -34.32 9.19
C THR A 17 0.24 -33.06 9.64
N PHE A 18 1.47 -32.88 9.14
CA PHE A 18 2.25 -31.68 9.38
C PHE A 18 1.59 -30.48 8.68
N ARG A 19 1.15 -29.48 9.46
CA ARG A 19 0.53 -28.27 8.91
C ARG A 19 1.60 -27.26 8.56
N LYS A 20 1.65 -26.84 7.29
CA LYS A 20 2.52 -25.74 6.84
C LYS A 20 1.81 -24.42 7.07
N VAL A 21 2.23 -23.68 8.11
CA VAL A 21 1.70 -22.35 8.40
C VAL A 21 2.60 -21.29 7.76
N ARG A 22 2.00 -20.28 7.13
CA ARG A 22 2.70 -19.10 6.62
C ARG A 22 2.09 -17.84 7.22
N SER A 23 2.91 -16.82 7.44
CA SER A 23 2.48 -15.49 7.87
C SER A 23 2.64 -14.49 6.74
N ILE A 24 1.68 -13.60 6.58
CA ILE A 24 1.76 -12.45 5.66
C ILE A 24 1.46 -11.17 6.43
N ARG A 25 2.05 -10.06 6.02
CA ARG A 25 1.75 -8.72 6.58
C ARG A 25 0.90 -7.98 5.58
N LEU A 26 -0.22 -7.44 6.05
CA LEU A 26 -1.18 -6.69 5.27
C LEU A 26 -1.53 -5.41 6.04
N THR A 27 -1.92 -4.36 5.34
CA THR A 27 -2.54 -3.20 5.97
C THR A 27 -3.97 -3.54 6.40
N ASP A 28 -4.51 -2.81 7.37
CA ASP A 28 -5.87 -3.02 7.87
C ASP A 28 -6.90 -2.92 6.73
N SER A 29 -6.74 -1.94 5.85
CA SER A 29 -7.59 -1.74 4.67
C SER A 29 -7.62 -2.97 3.74
N THR A 30 -6.46 -3.57 3.49
CA THR A 30 -6.33 -4.74 2.62
C THR A 30 -6.89 -5.98 3.30
N TRP A 31 -6.73 -6.09 4.62
CA TRP A 31 -7.31 -7.17 5.41
C TRP A 31 -8.85 -7.12 5.42
N GLU A 32 -9.43 -5.93 5.53
CA GLU A 32 -10.88 -5.73 5.42
C GLU A 32 -11.41 -6.11 4.03
N LEU A 33 -10.73 -5.66 2.97
CA LEU A 33 -11.09 -5.99 1.59
C LEU A 33 -11.08 -7.51 1.35
N LEU A 34 -10.02 -8.18 1.80
CA LEU A 34 -9.93 -9.65 1.77
C LEU A 34 -11.09 -10.32 2.51
N GLY A 35 -11.53 -9.75 3.63
CA GLY A 35 -12.70 -10.22 4.35
C GLY A 35 -13.97 -10.18 3.52
N LYS A 36 -14.24 -9.04 2.86
CA LYS A 36 -15.42 -8.88 2.01
C LYS A 36 -15.40 -9.85 0.82
N LEU A 37 -14.26 -9.96 0.15
CA LEU A 37 -14.09 -10.89 -0.98
C LEU A 37 -14.28 -12.36 -0.57
N ALA A 38 -13.79 -12.74 0.62
CA ALA A 38 -13.98 -14.09 1.15
C ALA A 38 -15.46 -14.36 1.48
N GLU A 39 -16.15 -13.39 2.07
CA GLU A 39 -17.58 -13.46 2.40
C GLU A 39 -18.46 -13.58 1.14
N GLU A 40 -18.19 -12.77 0.12
CA GLU A 40 -18.89 -12.83 -1.18
C GLU A 40 -18.77 -14.21 -1.86
N ARG A 41 -17.63 -14.88 -1.64
CA ARG A 41 -17.36 -16.23 -2.18
C ARG A 41 -17.77 -17.35 -1.23
N GLY A 42 -18.20 -17.03 0.00
CA GLY A 42 -18.53 -18.02 1.02
C GLY A 42 -17.34 -18.89 1.49
N VAL A 43 -16.11 -18.41 1.33
CA VAL A 43 -14.87 -19.11 1.71
C VAL A 43 -14.20 -18.40 2.89
N THR A 44 -13.25 -19.06 3.56
CA THR A 44 -12.46 -18.35 4.57
C THR A 44 -11.40 -17.47 3.90
N ARG A 45 -10.96 -16.41 4.58
CA ARG A 45 -9.84 -15.58 4.12
C ARG A 45 -8.58 -16.41 3.85
N ALA A 46 -8.36 -17.47 4.64
CA ALA A 46 -7.21 -18.36 4.49
C ALA A 46 -7.31 -19.20 3.20
N ASP A 47 -8.49 -19.77 2.92
CA ASP A 47 -8.73 -20.56 1.70
C ASP A 47 -8.53 -19.69 0.45
N LEU A 48 -9.04 -18.45 0.48
CA LEU A 48 -8.85 -17.48 -0.60
C LEU A 48 -7.37 -17.19 -0.86
N LEU A 49 -6.57 -17.00 0.21
CA LEU A 49 -5.14 -16.75 0.11
C LEU A 49 -4.37 -17.98 -0.39
N GLU A 50 -4.80 -19.19 0.01
CA GLU A 50 -4.20 -20.43 -0.46
C GLU A 50 -4.47 -20.64 -1.95
N GLU A 51 -5.69 -20.39 -2.41
CA GLU A 51 -6.07 -20.42 -3.83
C GLU A 51 -5.17 -19.49 -4.65
N TRP A 52 -4.99 -18.24 -4.22
CA TRP A 52 -4.14 -17.28 -4.92
C TRP A 52 -2.66 -17.65 -4.89
N ALA A 53 -2.18 -18.19 -3.76
CA ALA A 53 -0.79 -18.61 -3.61
C ALA A 53 -0.45 -19.85 -4.44
N VAL A 54 -1.38 -20.78 -4.61
CA VAL A 54 -1.21 -22.01 -5.41
C VAL A 54 -1.48 -21.75 -6.89
N GLY A 55 -2.49 -20.93 -7.20
CA GLY A 55 -2.91 -20.59 -8.56
C GLY A 55 -1.92 -19.70 -9.33
N GLY A 56 -0.79 -19.31 -8.71
CA GLY A 56 0.21 -18.47 -9.35
C GLY A 56 -0.37 -17.11 -9.72
N PHE A 57 -1.05 -16.46 -8.77
CA PHE A 57 -1.68 -15.17 -8.99
C PHE A 57 -0.61 -14.10 -9.31
N PHE A 58 -0.31 -13.95 -10.59
CA PHE A 58 0.46 -12.84 -11.13
C PHE A 58 -0.51 -11.66 -11.23
N PHE A 59 -0.52 -10.82 -10.20
CA PHE A 59 -1.08 -9.49 -10.36
C PHE A 59 -0.11 -8.77 -11.30
N GLU A 60 -0.44 -8.67 -12.59
CA GLU A 60 0.02 -7.50 -13.33
C GLU A 60 -0.53 -6.32 -12.55
N VAL A 61 0.35 -5.67 -11.78
CA VAL A 61 0.10 -4.38 -11.19
C VAL A 61 -0.12 -3.43 -12.36
N SER A 62 -1.35 -3.40 -12.85
CA SER A 62 -1.83 -2.32 -13.68
C SER A 62 -1.87 -1.12 -12.76
N ASP A 63 -0.90 -0.23 -12.92
CA ASP A 63 -0.81 1.06 -12.22
C ASP A 63 -2.22 1.63 -11.95
N GLU A 64 -2.66 1.60 -10.69
CA GLU A 64 -3.92 2.24 -10.30
C GLU A 64 -3.74 3.76 -10.35
N LYS A 65 -3.94 4.34 -11.53
CA LYS A 65 -4.32 5.73 -11.69
C LYS A 65 -5.83 5.88 -11.52
N LYS A 66 -6.22 6.47 -10.37
CA LYS A 66 -7.23 7.55 -10.16
C LYS A 66 -8.32 7.24 -9.11
N VAL A 67 -8.05 7.60 -7.85
CA VAL A 67 -8.82 8.65 -7.14
C VAL A 67 -7.85 9.39 -6.19
N ALA A 68 -6.98 10.23 -6.75
CA ALA A 68 -6.31 11.27 -6.00
C ALA A 68 -6.81 12.61 -6.55
N PRO A 69 -7.21 13.58 -5.71
CA PRO A 69 -7.37 14.95 -6.21
C PRO A 69 -6.03 15.36 -6.80
N ASP A 70 -6.09 15.82 -8.05
CA ASP A 70 -4.99 16.12 -8.95
C ASP A 70 -3.88 16.95 -8.28
N LEU A 71 -2.92 16.26 -7.65
CA LEU A 71 -1.74 16.86 -6.99
C LEU A 71 -0.87 17.62 -8.00
N ASN A 72 -0.94 17.29 -9.29
CA ASN A 72 -0.24 18.03 -10.34
C ASN A 72 -0.89 19.39 -10.60
N LYS A 73 -2.24 19.51 -10.57
CA LYS A 73 -2.91 20.82 -10.61
C LYS A 73 -2.60 21.71 -9.39
N LEU A 74 -2.36 21.12 -8.22
CA LEU A 74 -1.91 21.83 -7.03
C LEU A 74 -0.43 22.21 -7.12
N ARG A 75 0.41 21.33 -7.67
CA ARG A 75 1.84 21.57 -7.93
C ARG A 75 2.04 22.71 -8.91
N ASP A 76 1.28 22.75 -10.01
CA ASP A 76 1.40 23.79 -11.03
C ASP A 76 0.92 25.14 -10.50
N LYS A 77 -0.18 25.19 -9.73
CA LYS A 77 -0.64 26.45 -9.10
C LYS A 77 0.33 26.96 -8.02
N ALA A 78 0.93 26.06 -7.24
CA ALA A 78 1.93 26.43 -6.24
C ALA A 78 3.23 26.90 -6.90
N PHE A 79 3.64 26.26 -7.99
CA PHE A 79 4.82 26.63 -8.77
C PHE A 79 4.64 27.96 -9.51
N GLU A 80 3.47 28.19 -10.12
CA GLU A 80 3.13 29.48 -10.75
C GLU A 80 3.08 30.62 -9.72
N ARG A 81 2.50 30.38 -8.53
CA ARG A 81 2.56 31.35 -7.42
C ARG A 81 4.00 31.60 -6.95
N PHE A 82 4.82 30.56 -6.92
CA PHE A 82 6.23 30.67 -6.53
C PHE A 82 7.06 31.43 -7.57
N LEU A 83 6.87 31.15 -8.86
CA LEU A 83 7.48 31.90 -9.97
C LEU A 83 7.02 33.36 -9.98
N PHE A 84 5.73 33.61 -9.74
CA PHE A 84 5.18 34.96 -9.61
C PHE A 84 5.84 35.72 -8.46
N LEU A 85 5.97 35.11 -7.27
CA LEU A 85 6.66 35.69 -6.12
C LEU A 85 8.17 35.87 -6.32
N ALA A 86 8.81 35.03 -7.15
CA ALA A 86 10.21 35.18 -7.51
C ALA A 86 10.42 36.30 -8.55
N LYS A 87 9.41 36.56 -9.39
CA LYS A 87 9.43 37.59 -10.45
C LYS A 87 9.03 38.97 -9.96
N VAL A 88 8.04 39.05 -9.07
CA VAL A 88 7.74 40.26 -8.28
C VAL A 88 8.82 40.33 -7.21
N GLY A 89 9.89 41.10 -7.45
CA GLY A 89 11.08 41.21 -6.60
C GLY A 89 10.79 41.55 -5.14
N SER A 90 10.30 40.57 -4.39
CA SER A 90 10.00 40.69 -2.98
C SER A 90 11.29 40.43 -2.21
N SER A 91 11.75 41.44 -1.46
CA SER A 91 12.98 41.45 -0.66
C SER A 91 12.93 40.50 0.55
N ASN A 92 12.21 39.38 0.45
CA ASN A 92 12.09 38.41 1.51
C ASN A 92 13.23 37.37 1.42
N ARG A 93 13.75 36.93 2.57
CA ARG A 93 14.90 35.99 2.67
C ARG A 93 14.68 34.70 1.85
N TYR A 94 13.43 34.28 1.73
CA TYR A 94 13.01 33.09 0.98
C TYR A 94 13.19 33.22 -0.54
N ALA A 95 13.11 34.42 -1.11
CA ALA A 95 13.31 34.64 -2.55
C ALA A 95 14.78 34.45 -2.98
N LYS A 96 15.73 34.73 -2.08
CA LYS A 96 17.16 34.50 -2.32
C LYS A 96 17.50 33.00 -2.33
N ILE A 97 16.89 32.23 -1.42
CA ILE A 97 17.03 30.77 -1.36
C ILE A 97 16.38 30.15 -2.61
N ALA A 98 15.20 30.61 -2.99
CA ALA A 98 14.48 30.17 -4.19
C ALA A 98 15.32 30.34 -5.47
N LYS A 99 15.93 31.51 -5.69
CA LYS A 99 16.81 31.74 -6.85
C LYS A 99 18.02 30.78 -6.86
N LYS A 100 18.59 30.48 -5.69
CA LYS A 100 19.73 29.56 -5.58
C LYS A 100 19.33 28.12 -5.93
N VAL A 101 18.18 27.65 -5.44
CA VAL A 101 17.68 26.29 -5.72
C VAL A 101 17.33 26.13 -7.20
N ILE A 102 16.70 27.13 -7.83
CA ILE A 102 16.38 27.08 -9.26
C ILE A 102 17.66 27.05 -10.11
N PHE A 103 18.68 27.84 -9.76
CA PHE A 103 19.95 27.84 -10.49
C PHE A 103 20.66 26.49 -10.41
N GLN A 104 20.69 25.87 -9.22
CA GLN A 104 21.29 24.56 -9.00
C GLN A 104 20.62 23.47 -9.86
N PHE A 105 19.28 23.49 -9.94
CA PHE A 105 18.52 22.51 -10.71
C PHE A 105 18.72 22.61 -12.24
N SER A 106 19.16 23.79 -12.73
CA SER A 106 19.46 24.01 -14.15
C SER A 106 20.82 23.44 -14.57
N GLU A 107 21.76 23.26 -13.63
CA GLU A 107 23.09 22.75 -13.94
C GLU A 107 23.14 21.22 -13.94
N ASP A 108 22.25 20.56 -13.18
CA ASP A 108 22.16 19.10 -13.10
C ASP A 108 21.48 18.45 -14.32
N CYS A 109 20.90 19.24 -15.22
CA CYS A 109 20.18 18.78 -16.43
C CYS A 109 20.97 19.02 -17.74
N ARG A 110 22.28 19.25 -17.67
CA ARG A 110 23.18 19.42 -18.82
C ARG A 110 24.27 18.36 -18.84
#